data_AF-Q17638-F1
#
_entry.id   AF-Q17638-F1
#
_cell.length_a   1.000
_cell.length_b   1.000
_cell.length_c   1.000
_cell.angle_alpha   90.00
_cell.angle_beta   90.00
_cell.angle_gamma   90.00
#
_symmetry.space_group_name_H-M   'P 1'
#
loop_
_entity.id
_entity.type
_entity.pdbx_description
1 polymer ?
#
loop_
_entity_poly.entity_id
_entity_poly.type
_entity_poly.pdbx_seq_one_letter_code
_entity_poly.pdbx_strand_id
1 'polypeptide(L)' 'MATDADVIIEVILCIFLPPLAIWWHTKECDINVLIDIIFCLLFWLPGILYAVYICFFRK' A
#
# COMPACT_ATOMS: atom_id res chain seq x y z
N MET A 1 1.52 17.74 -3.46
CA MET A 1 0.57 17.02 -4.33
C MET A 1 1.32 15.85 -4.88
N ALA A 2 0.88 14.61 -4.59
CA ALA A 2 1.36 13.46 -5.37
C ALA A 2 1.09 13.79 -6.84
N THR A 3 2.10 13.65 -7.69
CA THR A 3 1.91 13.83 -9.12
C THR A 3 1.01 12.70 -9.64
N ASP A 4 0.33 12.88 -10.77
CA ASP A 4 -0.46 11.80 -11.36
C ASP A 4 0.40 10.53 -11.59
N ALA A 5 1.71 10.72 -11.83
CA ALA A 5 2.69 9.65 -11.90
C ALA A 5 2.87 8.90 -10.56
N ASP A 6 2.93 9.60 -9.42
CA ASP A 6 3.04 8.96 -8.10
C ASP A 6 1.83 8.08 -7.82
N VAL A 7 0.61 8.55 -8.15
CA VAL A 7 -0.62 7.76 -7.99
C VAL A 7 -0.58 6.50 -8.86
N ILE A 8 -0.13 6.60 -10.12
CA ILE A 8 0.02 5.44 -11.01
C ILE A 8 1.03 4.43 -10.43
N ILE A 9 2.16 4.92 -9.92
CA ILE A 9 3.18 4.08 -9.28
C ILE A 9 2.60 3.40 -8.03
N GLU A 10 1.86 4.12 -7.18
CA GLU A 10 1.20 3.56 -6.00
C GLU A 10 0.20 2.45 -6.38
N VAL A 11 -0.60 2.61 -7.44
CA VAL A 11 -1.52 1.56 -7.92
C VAL A 11 -0.76 0.32 -8.38
N ILE A 12 0.33 0.50 -9.14
CA ILE A 12 1.15 -0.63 -9.61
C ILE A 12 1.79 -1.33 -8.40
N LEU A 13 2.36 -0.57 -7.47
CA LEU A 13 2.93 -1.11 -6.24
C LEU A 13 1.86 -1.82 -5.42
N CYS A 14 0.64 -1.30 -5.28
CA CYS A 14 -0.45 -1.96 -4.55
C CYS A 14 -0.75 -3.37 -5.08
N ILE A 15 -0.53 -3.63 -6.37
CA ILE A 15 -0.79 -4.93 -6.99
C ILE A 15 0.41 -5.88 -6.84
N PHE A 16 1.63 -5.38 -7.05
CA PHE A 16 2.85 -6.20 -7.07
C PHE A 16 3.55 -6.33 -5.71
N LEU A 17 3.60 -5.25 -4.95
CA LEU A 17 4.18 -5.17 -3.60
C LEU A 17 3.33 -4.21 -2.75
N PRO A 18 2.14 -4.64 -2.28
CA PRO A 18 1.27 -3.81 -1.46
C PRO A 18 1.95 -3.16 -0.23
N PRO A 19 2.88 -3.82 0.51
CA PRO A 19 3.51 -3.16 1.66
C PRO A 19 4.46 -2.04 1.22
N LEU A 20 5.03 -2.14 0.02
CA LEU A 20 5.89 -1.09 -0.54
C LEU A 20 5.06 0.12 -1.00
N ALA A 21 3.84 -0.11 -1.49
CA ALA A 21 2.92 0.97 -1.86
C ALA A 21 2.57 1.83 -0.65
N ILE A 22 2.24 1.19 0.48
CA ILE A 22 1.93 1.89 1.74
C ILE A 22 3.14 2.70 2.20
N TRP A 23 4.34 2.09 2.20
CA TRP A 23 5.57 2.79 2.56
C TRP A 23 5.88 3.96 1.61
N TRP A 24 5.59 3.82 0.33
CA TRP A 24 5.79 4.92 -0.64
C TRP A 24 4.85 6.08 -0.38
N HIS A 25 3.59 5.79 -0.02
CA HIS A 25 2.53 6.76 0.25
C HIS A 25 2.77 7.50 1.58
N THR A 26 2.98 6.78 2.68
CA THR A 26 3.19 7.39 4.00
C THR A 26 4.61 7.91 4.19
N LYS A 27 5.60 7.40 3.43
CA LYS A 27 7.04 7.59 3.66
C LYS A 27 7.49 7.20 5.08
N GLU A 28 6.64 6.48 5.80
CA GLU A 28 6.84 6.08 7.20
C GLU A 28 6.69 4.56 7.29
N CYS A 29 7.64 3.92 7.96
CA CYS A 29 7.60 2.47 8.22
C CYS A 29 6.75 2.22 9.47
N ASP A 30 5.44 2.39 9.30
CA ASP A 30 4.46 2.24 10.37
C ASP A 30 3.95 0.81 10.54
N ILE A 31 3.17 0.63 11.61
CA ILE A 31 2.41 -0.59 11.85
C ILE A 31 1.52 -0.99 10.67
N ASN A 32 1.10 -0.03 9.82
CA ASN A 32 0.31 -0.31 8.61
C ASN A 32 1.09 -1.18 7.61
N VAL A 33 2.40 -0.92 7.42
CA VAL A 33 3.26 -1.74 6.55
C VAL A 33 3.39 -3.15 7.12
N LEU A 34 3.55 -3.27 8.45
CA LEU A 34 3.63 -4.56 9.11
C LEU A 34 2.31 -5.35 9.00
N ILE A 35 1.17 -4.70 9.17
CA ILE A 35 -0.16 -5.32 9.01
C ILE A 35 -0.32 -5.83 7.58
N ASP A 36 0.09 -5.06 6.58
CA ASP A 36 0.00 -5.46 5.18
C ASP A 36 0.92 -6.66 4.86
N ILE A 37 2.13 -6.70 5.42
CA ILE A 37 3.01 -7.86 5.33
C ILE A 37 2.34 -9.11 5.93
N ILE A 38 1.67 -8.98 7.08
CA ILE A 38 0.93 -10.10 7.68
C ILE A 38 -0.22 -10.53 6.78
N PHE A 39 -0.96 -9.58 6.20
CA PHE A 39 -2.00 -9.93 5.23
C PHE A 39 -1.41 -10.63 4.02
N CYS A 40 -0.31 -10.16 3.45
CA CYS A 40 0.38 -10.83 2.35
C CYS A 40 0.77 -12.28 2.67
N LEU A 41 1.18 -12.56 3.92
CA LEU A 41 1.49 -13.92 4.38
C LEU A 41 0.25 -14.80 4.54
N LEU A 42 -0.86 -14.24 5.02
CA LEU A 42 -2.11 -14.98 5.19
C LEU A 42 -2.78 -15.23 3.83
N PHE A 43 -2.94 -14.20 2.99
CA PHE A 43 -3.49 -14.23 1.63
C PHE A 43 -3.12 -12.97 0.83
N TRP A 44 -2.83 -13.09 -0.46
CA TRP A 44 -2.49 -11.93 -1.31
C TRP A 44 -3.63 -10.90 -1.46
N LEU A 45 -4.87 -11.37 -1.57
CA LEU A 45 -6.06 -10.53 -1.78
C LEU A 45 -6.32 -9.48 -0.67
N PRO A 46 -6.35 -9.84 0.64
CA PRO A 46 -6.55 -8.85 1.69
C PRO A 46 -5.41 -7.82 1.76
N GLY A 47 -4.17 -8.18 1.40
CA GLY A 47 -3.07 -7.23 1.29
C GLY A 47 -3.36 -6.13 0.27
N ILE A 48 -3.78 -6.49 -0.95
CA ILE A 48 -4.14 -5.49 -1.97
C ILE A 48 -5.27 -4.57 -1.48
N LEU A 49 -6.34 -5.14 -0.91
CA LEU A 49 -7.48 -4.35 -0.42
C LEU A 49 -7.06 -3.39 0.70
N TYR A 50 -6.19 -3.83 1.60
CA TYR A 50 -5.69 -3.03 2.70
C TYR A 50 -4.77 -1.90 2.19
N ALA A 51 -3.84 -2.20 1.27
CA ALA A 51 -2.99 -1.18 0.65
C ALA A 51 -3.81 -0.11 -0.10
N VAL A 52 -4.81 -0.51 -0.89
CA VAL A 52 -5.71 0.45 -1.57
C VAL A 52 -6.48 1.30 -0.55
N TYR A 53 -6.98 0.71 0.54
CA TYR A 53 -7.66 1.44 1.60
C TYR A 53 -6.73 2.48 2.24
N ILE A 54 -5.50 2.12 2.57
CA ILE A 54 -4.55 3.05 3.17
C ILE A 54 -4.14 4.15 2.17
N CYS A 55 -3.74 3.82 0.94
CA CYS A 55 -3.26 4.82 -0.02
C CYS A 55 -4.36 5.76 -0.54
N PHE A 56 -5.62 5.30 -0.67
CA PHE A 56 -6.70 6.12 -1.26
C PHE A 56 -7.73 6.65 -0.26
N PHE A 57 -8.00 5.92 0.82
CA PHE A 57 -9.01 6.33 1.81
C PHE A 57 -8.41 6.97 3.06
N ARG A 58 -7.19 6.61 3.46
CA ARG A 58 -6.52 7.19 4.63
C ARG A 58 -5.65 8.37 4.20
N LYS A 59 -6.25 9.57 4.22
CA LYS A 59 -5.57 10.85 3.98
C LYS A 59 -4.63 11.25 5.11
#